data_AF-H1HNC5-F1
#
_entry.id   AF-H1HNC5-F1
#
_cell.length_a   1.000
_cell.length_b   1.000
_cell.length_c   1.000
_cell.angle_alpha   90.00
_cell.angle_beta   90.00
_cell.angle_gamma   90.00
#
_symmetry.space_group_name_H-M   'P 1'
#
loop_
_entity.id
_entity.type
_entity.pdbx_description
1 polymer ?
#
loop_
_entity_poly.entity_id
_entity_poly.type
_entity_poly.pdbx_seq_one_letter_code
_entity_poly.pdbx_strand_id
1 'polypeptide(L)'
;MNFNRNNKPNGMTIVLGSTLIALCFLVIGCTKTELDENERALVAKQELADRFDKLFYEGFENPDETERNLRNFVLSDLVSGDKNLLTDQDIRVNESMIKMAIRLKRIQNSMEAELNKGTIYDGYIRKNSIIINCKSVLHELPYRARKGKKYEYLQTKVAEMERQVKEIMKKRESKLGPLPAELLNKQWKWKVDIDRDVMDIADLYSDAYKKLKDFSFDFHFNKNNSITAKRFFLAPIIVDYSSSFDSAGDWKQELMAEDNISCYTYGHKICFRVPMIDNADFFTGRGNVAHEWYYEYTYSVKDNKLVLSQPRISLYVMVNLRSTDYWSDEFKFAYYEGFKSFTLTAQPL
;
A
#
# COMPACT_ATOMS: atom_id res chain seq x y z
N MET A 1 -16.83 58.83 36.49
CA MET A 1 -18.04 59.21 35.72
C MET A 1 -18.83 57.95 35.43
N ASN A 2 -19.97 57.80 36.12
CA ASN A 2 -21.08 56.94 35.72
C ASN A 2 -21.90 57.68 34.66
N PHE A 3 -22.47 57.00 33.67
CA PHE A 3 -23.92 56.75 33.65
C PHE A 3 -24.30 55.71 32.59
N ASN A 4 -25.16 54.83 33.07
CA ASN A 4 -25.86 53.71 32.47
C ASN A 4 -27.11 54.22 31.69
N ARG A 5 -27.59 53.49 30.66
CA ARG A 5 -29.01 53.07 30.56
C ARG A 5 -29.36 52.33 29.26
N ASN A 6 -29.90 51.12 29.47
CA ASN A 6 -30.83 50.38 28.62
C ASN A 6 -31.99 51.24 28.09
N ASN A 7 -32.56 50.82 26.94
CA ASN A 7 -34.00 50.53 26.81
C ASN A 7 -34.31 49.78 25.49
N LYS A 8 -34.79 48.54 25.63
CA LYS A 8 -35.84 47.94 24.79
C LYS A 8 -37.20 48.40 25.37
N PRO A 9 -38.36 48.41 24.67
CA PRO A 9 -38.95 47.16 24.14
C PRO A 9 -40.01 47.23 23.00
N ASN A 10 -40.44 46.02 22.60
CA ASN A 10 -41.77 45.59 22.14
C ASN A 10 -42.23 45.73 20.67
N GLY A 11 -42.52 44.57 20.06
CA GLY A 11 -43.88 44.28 19.59
C GLY A 11 -44.03 43.63 18.19
N MET A 12 -44.53 42.38 18.17
CA MET A 12 -45.31 41.68 17.12
C MET A 12 -44.60 41.21 15.83
N THR A 13 -44.82 40.03 15.22
CA THR A 13 -45.58 38.78 15.49
C THR A 13 -45.04 37.72 14.50
N ILE A 14 -45.07 36.44 14.90
CA ILE A 14 -44.72 35.27 14.08
C ILE A 14 -45.78 35.03 12.99
N VAL A 15 -45.37 34.74 11.74
CA VAL A 15 -46.17 33.91 10.82
C VAL A 15 -45.25 32.94 10.07
N LEU A 16 -45.49 31.65 10.30
CA LEU A 16 -45.02 30.51 9.51
C LEU A 16 -45.49 30.62 8.05
N GLY A 17 -44.63 30.32 7.08
CA GLY A 17 -45.04 30.26 5.68
C GLY A 17 -43.94 29.77 4.76
N SER A 18 -43.79 28.45 4.69
CA SER A 18 -43.15 27.68 3.62
C SER A 18 -43.21 28.36 2.24
N THR A 19 -42.06 28.74 1.68
CA THR A 19 -41.95 29.06 0.25
C THR A 19 -41.47 27.83 -0.50
N LEU A 20 -42.46 27.02 -0.86
CA LEU A 20 -42.39 25.96 -1.84
C LEU A 20 -42.03 26.60 -3.20
N ILE A 21 -40.79 26.47 -3.67
CA ILE A 21 -40.48 26.74 -5.09
C ILE A 21 -40.94 25.50 -5.87
N ALA A 22 -42.24 25.40 -6.07
CA ALA A 22 -42.83 24.56 -7.10
C ALA A 22 -42.70 25.34 -8.41
N LEU A 23 -41.65 25.08 -9.17
CA LEU A 23 -41.66 25.40 -10.60
C LEU A 23 -42.58 24.37 -11.26
N CYS A 24 -43.85 24.78 -11.39
CA CYS A 24 -44.88 24.05 -12.12
C CYS A 24 -44.39 23.79 -13.56
N PHE A 25 -44.08 22.54 -13.87
CA PHE A 25 -44.13 22.02 -15.23
C PHE A 25 -45.59 22.03 -15.66
N LEU A 26 -46.01 23.13 -16.29
CA LEU A 26 -47.24 23.16 -17.06
C LEU A 26 -47.05 22.27 -18.29
N VAL A 27 -47.69 21.10 -18.23
CA VAL A 27 -47.99 20.27 -19.39
C VAL A 27 -48.89 21.09 -20.31
N ILE A 28 -48.32 21.71 -21.34
CA ILE A 28 -49.06 22.26 -22.48
C ILE A 28 -48.29 21.91 -23.75
N GLY A 29 -48.87 21.01 -24.55
CA GLY A 29 -48.75 21.03 -26.01
C GLY A 29 -47.50 20.39 -26.62
N CYS A 30 -47.70 19.35 -27.43
CA CYS A 30 -46.79 18.98 -28.49
C CYS A 30 -46.57 20.15 -29.45
N THR A 31 -45.46 20.85 -29.33
CA THR A 31 -44.75 21.46 -30.46
C THR A 31 -43.27 21.19 -30.26
N LYS A 32 -42.58 20.72 -31.31
CA LYS A 32 -41.12 20.63 -31.33
C LYS A 32 -40.58 22.06 -31.27
N THR A 33 -40.35 22.59 -30.07
CA THR A 33 -39.51 23.78 -29.90
C THR A 33 -38.08 23.34 -30.16
N GLU A 34 -37.54 23.78 -31.30
CA GLU A 34 -36.11 23.69 -31.56
C GLU A 34 -35.40 24.47 -30.46
N LEU A 35 -34.59 23.77 -29.65
CA LEU A 35 -33.74 24.38 -28.64
C LEU A 35 -32.91 25.50 -29.30
N ASP A 36 -32.69 26.61 -28.60
CA ASP A 36 -31.76 27.63 -29.09
C ASP A 36 -30.30 27.09 -29.08
N GLU A 37 -29.36 27.75 -29.74
CA GLU A 37 -27.97 27.26 -29.84
C GLU A 37 -27.27 27.12 -28.47
N ASN A 38 -27.61 27.97 -27.50
CA ASN A 38 -27.04 27.93 -26.15
C ASN A 38 -27.63 26.77 -25.34
N GLU A 39 -28.94 26.52 -25.47
CA GLU A 39 -29.64 25.38 -24.88
C GLU A 39 -29.15 24.06 -25.48
N ARG A 40 -28.93 23.98 -26.80
CA ARG A 40 -28.32 22.81 -27.45
C ARG A 40 -26.90 22.54 -26.94
N ALA A 41 -26.08 23.58 -26.80
CA ALA A 41 -24.72 23.45 -26.28
C ALA A 41 -24.71 22.99 -24.82
N LEU A 42 -25.65 23.49 -24.00
CA LEU A 42 -25.80 23.07 -22.61
C LEU A 42 -26.25 21.61 -22.49
N VAL A 43 -27.24 21.20 -23.29
CA VAL A 43 -27.73 19.81 -23.34
C VAL A 43 -26.61 18.86 -23.78
N ALA A 44 -25.87 19.20 -24.84
CA ALA A 44 -24.74 18.37 -25.30
C ALA A 44 -23.63 18.24 -24.25
N LYS A 45 -23.36 19.31 -23.48
CA LYS A 45 -22.38 19.28 -22.37
C LYS A 45 -22.88 18.41 -21.21
N GLN A 46 -24.17 18.46 -20.91
CA GLN A 46 -24.78 17.63 -19.87
C GLN A 46 -24.76 16.15 -20.27
N GLU A 47 -25.17 15.82 -21.50
CA GLU A 47 -25.13 14.44 -22.02
C GLU A 47 -23.70 13.86 -21.99
N LEU A 48 -22.70 14.70 -22.31
CA LEU A 48 -21.29 14.32 -22.22
C LEU A 48 -20.87 14.01 -20.77
N ALA A 49 -21.25 14.88 -19.83
CA ALA A 49 -20.97 14.70 -18.41
C ALA A 49 -21.65 13.44 -17.86
N ASP A 50 -22.92 13.23 -18.18
CA ASP A 50 -23.69 12.05 -17.77
C ASP A 50 -23.06 10.75 -18.29
N ARG A 51 -22.54 10.77 -19.52
CA ARG A 51 -21.84 9.61 -20.10
C ARG A 51 -20.51 9.33 -19.40
N PHE A 52 -19.74 10.36 -19.04
CA PHE A 52 -18.53 10.19 -18.23
C PHE A 52 -18.84 9.68 -16.83
N ASP A 53 -19.91 10.17 -16.20
CA ASP A 53 -20.38 9.71 -14.89
C ASP A 53 -20.78 8.24 -14.94
N LYS A 54 -21.60 7.85 -15.93
CA LYS A 54 -22.02 6.47 -16.13
C LYS A 54 -20.82 5.52 -16.30
N LEU A 55 -19.93 5.83 -17.24
CA LEU A 55 -18.74 5.00 -17.49
C LEU A 55 -17.83 4.88 -16.27
N PHE A 56 -17.75 5.92 -15.42
CA PHE A 56 -16.95 5.87 -14.20
C PHE A 56 -17.46 4.81 -13.23
N TYR A 57 -18.77 4.77 -12.97
CA TYR A 57 -19.36 3.78 -12.07
C TYR A 57 -19.39 2.39 -12.69
N GLU A 58 -19.71 2.26 -13.99
CA GLU A 58 -19.65 0.98 -14.72
C GLU A 58 -18.23 0.38 -14.72
N GLY A 59 -17.18 1.21 -14.62
CA GLY A 59 -15.80 0.75 -14.47
C GLY A 59 -15.56 -0.14 -13.25
N PHE A 60 -16.36 0.04 -12.19
CA PHE A 60 -16.32 -0.80 -10.98
C PHE A 60 -17.20 -2.05 -11.06
N GLU A 61 -18.03 -2.17 -12.09
CA GLU A 61 -18.93 -3.30 -12.29
C GLU A 61 -18.38 -4.24 -13.36
N ASN A 62 -18.14 -3.71 -14.57
CA ASN A 62 -17.77 -4.47 -15.77
C ASN A 62 -16.54 -3.85 -16.46
N PRO A 63 -15.32 -3.98 -15.88
CA PRO A 63 -14.15 -3.22 -16.32
C PRO A 63 -13.78 -3.41 -17.80
N ASP A 64 -13.92 -4.63 -18.34
CA ASP A 64 -13.54 -4.94 -19.73
C ASP A 64 -14.57 -4.44 -20.75
N GLU A 65 -15.86 -4.42 -20.39
CA GLU A 65 -16.89 -3.81 -21.21
C GLU A 65 -16.79 -2.28 -21.17
N THR A 66 -16.62 -1.71 -19.99
CA THR A 66 -16.42 -0.26 -19.81
C THR A 66 -15.20 0.24 -20.56
N GLU A 67 -14.08 -0.50 -20.60
CA GLU A 67 -12.92 -0.09 -21.40
C GLU A 67 -13.25 -0.04 -22.90
N ARG A 68 -13.98 -1.04 -23.43
CA ARG A 68 -14.42 -1.04 -24.83
C ARG A 68 -15.36 0.13 -25.12
N ASN A 69 -16.32 0.38 -24.23
CA ASN A 69 -17.27 1.48 -24.35
C ASN A 69 -16.57 2.85 -24.26
N LEU A 70 -15.56 3.00 -23.39
CA LEU A 70 -14.74 4.19 -23.30
C LEU A 70 -13.95 4.43 -24.59
N ARG A 71 -13.30 3.39 -25.15
CA ARG A 71 -12.57 3.50 -26.42
C ARG A 71 -13.50 3.93 -27.56
N ASN A 72 -14.68 3.31 -27.66
CA ASN A 72 -15.66 3.69 -28.67
C ASN A 72 -16.14 5.14 -28.49
N PHE A 73 -16.42 5.55 -27.24
CA PHE A 73 -16.81 6.92 -26.91
C PHE A 73 -15.73 7.94 -27.30
N VAL A 74 -14.46 7.65 -27.02
CA VAL A 74 -13.34 8.51 -27.42
C VAL A 74 -13.29 8.68 -28.94
N LEU A 75 -13.41 7.60 -29.70
CA LEU A 75 -13.25 7.60 -31.17
C LEU A 75 -14.48 8.12 -31.94
N SER A 76 -15.66 8.19 -31.31
CA SER A 76 -16.89 8.62 -31.99
C SER A 76 -17.32 10.02 -31.55
N ASP A 77 -17.28 10.29 -30.25
CA ASP A 77 -17.92 11.48 -29.66
C ASP A 77 -16.91 12.54 -29.21
N LEU A 78 -15.68 12.12 -28.83
CA LEU A 78 -14.62 13.02 -28.37
C LEU A 78 -13.66 13.42 -29.49
N VAL A 79 -13.33 12.49 -30.39
CA VAL A 79 -12.43 12.71 -31.52
C VAL A 79 -13.14 12.27 -32.80
N SER A 80 -13.58 13.21 -33.62
CA SER A 80 -14.23 12.91 -34.91
C SER A 80 -14.04 14.02 -35.93
N GLY A 81 -13.60 13.67 -37.14
CA GLY A 81 -13.25 14.65 -38.18
C GLY A 81 -12.26 15.69 -37.67
N ASP A 82 -12.64 16.97 -37.74
CA ASP A 82 -11.83 18.10 -37.25
C ASP A 82 -12.03 18.40 -35.75
N LYS A 83 -12.94 17.69 -35.07
CA LYS A 83 -13.25 17.88 -33.64
C LYS A 83 -12.34 17.00 -32.79
N ASN A 84 -11.57 17.62 -31.91
CA ASN A 84 -10.78 16.93 -30.88
C ASN A 84 -11.04 17.54 -29.51
N LEU A 85 -11.99 16.98 -28.77
CA LEU A 85 -12.32 17.42 -27.42
C LEU A 85 -11.31 16.94 -26.37
N LEU A 86 -10.37 16.04 -26.72
CA LEU A 86 -9.31 15.64 -25.80
C LEU A 86 -8.29 16.76 -25.56
N THR A 87 -8.33 17.87 -26.30
CA THR A 87 -7.57 19.08 -25.97
C THR A 87 -8.11 19.76 -24.71
N ASP A 88 -9.40 19.56 -24.40
CA ASP A 88 -10.00 19.99 -23.14
C ASP A 88 -9.49 19.13 -21.99
N GLN A 89 -9.06 19.81 -20.95
CA GLN A 89 -8.37 19.19 -19.85
C GLN A 89 -9.31 18.56 -18.82
N ASP A 90 -10.56 19.02 -18.71
CA ASP A 90 -11.57 18.41 -17.84
C ASP A 90 -12.08 17.09 -18.46
N ILE A 91 -12.15 17.03 -19.79
CA ILE A 91 -12.40 15.78 -20.55
C ILE A 91 -11.30 14.74 -20.29
N ARG A 92 -10.02 15.13 -20.38
CA ARG A 92 -8.90 14.23 -20.04
C ARG A 92 -8.92 13.75 -18.59
N VAL A 93 -9.39 14.60 -17.66
CA VAL A 93 -9.55 14.24 -16.25
C VAL A 93 -10.63 13.18 -16.09
N ASN A 94 -11.80 13.35 -16.71
CA ASN A 94 -12.88 12.36 -16.64
C ASN A 94 -12.46 11.02 -17.26
N GLU A 95 -11.79 11.04 -18.42
CA GLU A 95 -11.25 9.83 -19.03
C GLU A 95 -10.27 9.11 -18.10
N SER A 96 -9.35 9.87 -17.48
CA SER A 96 -8.41 9.32 -16.50
C SER A 96 -9.13 8.68 -15.31
N MET A 97 -10.16 9.33 -14.75
CA MET A 97 -10.93 8.78 -13.63
C MET A 97 -11.60 7.44 -13.98
N ILE A 98 -12.13 7.29 -15.20
CA ILE A 98 -12.72 6.03 -15.66
C ILE A 98 -11.65 4.94 -15.76
N LYS A 99 -10.48 5.25 -16.34
CA LYS A 99 -9.35 4.31 -16.42
C LYS A 99 -8.89 3.87 -15.03
N MET A 100 -8.89 4.78 -14.07
CA MET A 100 -8.59 4.49 -12.66
C MET A 100 -9.61 3.53 -12.03
N ALA A 101 -10.91 3.75 -12.26
CA ALA A 101 -11.96 2.84 -11.82
C ALA A 101 -11.79 1.42 -12.37
N ILE A 102 -11.58 1.30 -13.69
CA ILE A 102 -11.32 0.04 -14.38
C ILE A 102 -10.10 -0.68 -13.79
N ARG A 103 -8.99 0.04 -13.59
CA ARG A 103 -7.75 -0.54 -13.03
C ARG A 103 -7.96 -1.06 -11.61
N LEU A 104 -8.58 -0.27 -10.72
CA LEU A 104 -8.88 -0.71 -9.36
C LEU A 104 -9.75 -1.96 -9.36
N LYS A 105 -10.79 -2.01 -10.20
CA LYS A 105 -11.66 -3.16 -10.29
C LYS A 105 -10.95 -4.42 -10.79
N ARG A 106 -10.06 -4.30 -11.77
CA ARG A 106 -9.24 -5.43 -12.24
C ARG A 106 -8.32 -5.97 -11.17
N ILE A 107 -7.64 -5.10 -10.42
CA ILE A 107 -6.83 -5.49 -9.26
C ILE A 107 -7.72 -6.18 -8.21
N GLN A 108 -8.90 -5.63 -7.94
CA GLN A 108 -9.85 -6.23 -7.00
C GLN A 108 -10.28 -7.64 -7.42
N ASN A 109 -10.51 -7.88 -8.71
CA ASN A 109 -10.94 -9.17 -9.23
C ASN A 109 -9.84 -10.25 -9.12
N SER A 110 -8.56 -9.88 -9.19
CA SER A 110 -7.45 -10.84 -9.17
C SER A 110 -6.76 -10.99 -7.81
N MET A 111 -6.91 -10.01 -6.89
CA MET A 111 -6.06 -9.95 -5.69
C MET A 111 -6.14 -11.20 -4.80
N GLU A 112 -7.29 -11.85 -4.63
CA GLU A 112 -7.36 -13.04 -3.77
C GLU A 112 -6.53 -14.19 -4.34
N ALA A 113 -6.64 -14.45 -5.65
CA ALA A 113 -5.86 -15.50 -6.31
C ALA A 113 -4.36 -15.19 -6.26
N GLU A 114 -3.99 -13.93 -6.50
CA GLU A 114 -2.60 -13.49 -6.47
C GLU A 114 -1.99 -13.54 -5.07
N LEU A 115 -2.72 -13.08 -4.05
CA LEU A 115 -2.30 -13.09 -2.65
C LEU A 115 -2.20 -14.49 -2.06
N ASN A 116 -2.80 -15.51 -2.68
CA ASN A 116 -2.70 -16.91 -2.24
C ASN A 116 -1.66 -17.71 -3.04
N LYS A 117 -1.00 -17.11 -4.03
CA LYS A 117 0.03 -17.77 -4.82
C LYS A 117 1.33 -17.92 -4.00
N GLY A 118 2.06 -19.02 -4.25
CA GLY A 118 3.41 -19.22 -3.71
C GLY A 118 3.46 -19.46 -2.20
N THR A 119 4.52 -18.97 -1.56
CA THR A 119 4.71 -19.02 -0.10
C THR A 119 4.04 -17.83 0.61
N ILE A 120 3.98 -17.84 1.96
CA ILE A 120 3.46 -16.67 2.70
C ILE A 120 4.30 -15.41 2.43
N TYR A 121 5.62 -15.57 2.21
CA TYR A 121 6.51 -14.49 1.81
C TYR A 121 6.04 -13.87 0.49
N ASP A 122 5.79 -14.68 -0.54
CA ASP A 122 5.28 -14.20 -1.84
C ASP A 122 3.94 -13.46 -1.67
N GLY A 123 3.11 -13.92 -0.74
CA GLY A 123 1.88 -13.24 -0.31
C GLY A 123 2.14 -11.83 0.20
N TYR A 124 3.13 -11.65 1.09
CA TYR A 124 3.49 -10.32 1.58
C TYR A 124 4.07 -9.41 0.50
N ILE A 125 4.89 -9.94 -0.41
CA ILE A 125 5.40 -9.17 -1.56
C ILE A 125 4.24 -8.72 -2.43
N ARG A 126 3.30 -9.63 -2.72
CA ARG A 126 2.13 -9.30 -3.53
C ARG A 126 1.17 -8.33 -2.83
N LYS A 127 0.99 -8.47 -1.51
CA LYS A 127 0.25 -7.53 -0.63
C LYS A 127 0.72 -6.12 -0.87
N ASN A 128 2.03 -5.88 -0.76
CA ASN A 128 2.59 -4.54 -0.89
C ASN A 128 2.52 -4.02 -2.32
N SER A 129 2.80 -4.87 -3.31
CA SER A 129 2.64 -4.50 -4.72
C SER A 129 1.21 -4.07 -5.06
N ILE A 130 0.20 -4.78 -4.54
CA ILE A 130 -1.21 -4.41 -4.72
C ILE A 130 -1.50 -3.07 -4.03
N ILE A 131 -1.08 -2.87 -2.78
CA ILE A 131 -1.30 -1.62 -2.05
C ILE A 131 -0.66 -0.43 -2.79
N ILE A 132 0.58 -0.55 -3.26
CA ILE A 132 1.26 0.49 -4.06
C ILE A 132 0.44 0.82 -5.30
N ASN A 133 0.02 -0.21 -6.06
CA ASN A 133 -0.77 -0.03 -7.27
C ASN A 133 -2.14 0.63 -7.02
N CYS A 134 -2.81 0.29 -5.91
CA CYS A 134 -4.07 0.92 -5.53
C CYS A 134 -3.87 2.39 -5.15
N LYS A 135 -2.81 2.71 -4.40
CA LYS A 135 -2.50 4.10 -4.02
C LYS A 135 -2.07 4.94 -5.21
N SER A 136 -1.33 4.37 -6.17
CA SER A 136 -0.83 5.11 -7.34
C SER A 136 -1.96 5.73 -8.16
N VAL A 137 -3.12 5.06 -8.22
CA VAL A 137 -4.35 5.56 -8.87
C VAL A 137 -4.74 6.97 -8.39
N LEU A 138 -4.58 7.28 -7.11
CA LEU A 138 -4.92 8.60 -6.56
C LEU A 138 -3.90 9.68 -6.96
N HIS A 139 -2.64 9.28 -7.14
CA HIS A 139 -1.53 10.19 -7.46
C HIS A 139 -1.33 10.40 -8.96
N GLU A 140 -1.71 9.43 -9.79
CA GLU A 140 -1.70 9.55 -11.25
C GLU A 140 -2.69 10.62 -11.74
N LEU A 141 -3.71 10.94 -10.93
CA LEU A 141 -4.62 12.05 -11.22
C LEU A 141 -3.93 13.42 -11.03
N PRO A 142 -4.15 14.38 -11.95
CA PRO A 142 -3.69 15.76 -11.79
C PRO A 142 -4.20 16.37 -10.48
N TYR A 143 -3.41 17.23 -9.82
CA TYR A 143 -3.75 17.80 -8.51
C TYR A 143 -5.16 18.39 -8.44
N ARG A 144 -5.61 19.10 -9.48
CA ARG A 144 -6.95 19.69 -9.53
C ARG A 144 -8.11 18.69 -9.56
N ALA A 145 -7.84 17.46 -9.98
CA ALA A 145 -8.80 16.36 -10.06
C ALA A 145 -8.89 15.58 -8.73
N ARG A 146 -8.02 15.89 -7.76
CA ARG A 146 -7.97 15.24 -6.45
C ARG A 146 -8.96 15.85 -5.45
N LYS A 147 -10.19 16.09 -5.90
CA LYS A 147 -11.28 16.68 -5.11
C LYS A 147 -12.65 16.28 -5.67
N GLY A 148 -13.68 16.36 -4.83
CA GLY A 148 -15.07 16.09 -5.21
C GLY A 148 -15.46 14.62 -5.18
N LYS A 149 -16.74 14.35 -5.41
CA LYS A 149 -17.39 13.05 -5.13
C LYS A 149 -16.74 11.85 -5.81
N LYS A 150 -16.34 11.95 -7.09
CA LYS A 150 -15.68 10.84 -7.79
C LYS A 150 -14.30 10.50 -7.20
N TYR A 151 -13.54 11.52 -6.82
CA TYR A 151 -12.25 11.31 -6.17
C TYR A 151 -12.41 10.72 -4.76
N GLU A 152 -13.36 11.24 -3.98
CA GLU A 152 -13.73 10.66 -2.67
C GLU A 152 -14.19 9.20 -2.79
N TYR A 153 -14.90 8.86 -3.88
CA TYR A 153 -15.29 7.49 -4.19
C TYR A 153 -14.07 6.62 -4.50
N LEU A 154 -13.10 7.10 -5.29
CA LEU A 154 -11.83 6.40 -5.53
C LEU A 154 -11.06 6.17 -4.22
N GLN A 155 -10.94 7.19 -3.36
CA GLN A 155 -10.29 7.05 -2.06
C GLN A 155 -10.96 5.97 -1.21
N THR A 156 -12.30 5.97 -1.18
CA THR A 156 -13.08 4.94 -0.47
C THR A 156 -12.79 3.55 -1.03
N LYS A 157 -12.73 3.39 -2.36
CA LYS A 157 -12.43 2.12 -3.00
C LYS A 157 -11.01 1.64 -2.73
N VAL A 158 -10.02 2.53 -2.74
CA VAL A 158 -8.64 2.20 -2.36
C VAL A 158 -8.58 1.70 -0.90
N ALA A 159 -9.23 2.41 0.04
CA ALA A 159 -9.28 1.99 1.44
C ALA A 159 -10.02 0.64 1.64
N GLU A 160 -11.10 0.40 0.89
CA GLU A 160 -11.81 -0.88 0.88
C GLU A 160 -10.88 -2.03 0.44
N MET A 161 -10.10 -1.82 -0.63
CA MET A 161 -9.15 -2.80 -1.13
C MET A 161 -8.01 -3.06 -0.15
N GLU A 162 -7.45 -2.02 0.50
CA GLU A 162 -6.44 -2.22 1.54
C GLU A 162 -6.96 -3.08 2.69
N ARG A 163 -8.22 -2.90 3.10
CA ARG A 163 -8.87 -3.74 4.10
C ARG A 163 -9.03 -5.19 3.60
N GLN A 164 -9.52 -5.38 2.38
CA GLN A 164 -9.68 -6.71 1.78
C GLN A 164 -8.34 -7.47 1.69
N VAL A 165 -7.28 -6.79 1.27
CA VAL A 165 -5.92 -7.33 1.23
C VAL A 165 -5.46 -7.79 2.62
N LYS A 166 -5.68 -6.98 3.67
CA LYS A 166 -5.35 -7.35 5.06
C LYS A 166 -6.15 -8.56 5.54
N GLU A 167 -7.45 -8.61 5.23
CA GLU A 167 -8.32 -9.73 5.60
C GLU A 167 -7.88 -11.04 4.92
N ILE A 168 -7.56 -11.00 3.63
CA ILE A 168 -7.06 -12.15 2.87
C ILE A 168 -5.74 -12.65 3.46
N MET A 169 -4.80 -11.75 3.74
CA MET A 169 -3.50 -12.13 4.33
C MET A 169 -3.67 -12.71 5.72
N LYS A 170 -4.50 -12.13 6.59
CA LYS A 170 -4.79 -12.68 7.92
C LYS A 170 -5.41 -14.07 7.85
N LYS A 171 -6.32 -14.31 6.90
CA LYS A 171 -6.89 -15.64 6.64
C LYS A 171 -5.85 -16.62 6.11
N ARG A 172 -4.86 -16.15 5.35
CA ARG A 172 -3.75 -16.98 4.86
C ARG A 172 -2.81 -17.35 6.01
N GLU A 173 -2.44 -16.39 6.83
CA GLU A 173 -1.63 -16.58 8.05
C GLU A 173 -2.29 -17.56 9.01
N SER A 174 -3.61 -17.47 9.22
CA SER A 174 -4.33 -18.36 10.14
C SER A 174 -4.39 -19.82 9.68
N LYS A 175 -4.07 -20.10 8.41
CA LYS A 175 -3.97 -21.48 7.88
C LYS A 175 -2.59 -22.10 8.13
N LEU A 176 -1.62 -21.32 8.57
CA LEU A 176 -0.28 -21.81 8.88
C LEU A 176 -0.32 -22.51 10.24
N GLY A 177 0.35 -23.67 10.31
CA GLY A 177 0.42 -24.47 11.52
C GLY A 177 1.21 -23.78 12.65
N PRO A 178 1.20 -24.37 13.85
CA PRO A 178 2.06 -23.91 14.93
C PRO A 178 3.55 -24.12 14.56
N LEU A 179 4.42 -23.34 15.18
CA LEU A 179 5.87 -23.55 15.06
C LEU A 179 6.27 -24.95 15.57
N PRO A 180 7.21 -25.63 14.90
CA PRO A 180 7.77 -26.91 15.33
C PRO A 180 8.26 -26.86 16.78
N ALA A 181 7.96 -27.91 17.55
CA ALA A 181 8.32 -28.01 18.96
C ALA A 181 9.84 -27.88 19.20
N GLU A 182 10.66 -28.30 18.25
CA GLU A 182 12.12 -28.20 18.29
C GLU A 182 12.66 -26.75 18.28
N LEU A 183 11.89 -25.79 17.79
CA LEU A 183 12.21 -24.37 17.79
C LEU A 183 11.81 -23.69 19.11
N LEU A 184 10.82 -24.23 19.81
CA LEU A 184 10.23 -23.64 21.01
C LEU A 184 11.08 -23.90 22.26
N ASN A 185 10.79 -23.16 23.33
CA ASN A 185 11.39 -23.31 24.66
C ASN A 185 12.92 -23.18 24.69
N LYS A 186 13.49 -22.39 23.76
CA LYS A 186 14.92 -22.14 23.61
C LYS A 186 15.14 -20.68 23.29
N GLN A 187 16.22 -20.11 23.82
CA GLN A 187 16.75 -18.85 23.33
C GLN A 187 17.71 -19.16 22.18
N TRP A 188 17.47 -18.60 21.00
CA TRP A 188 18.33 -18.78 19.83
C TRP A 188 19.30 -17.61 19.75
N LYS A 189 20.59 -17.94 19.78
CA LYS A 189 21.66 -16.95 19.67
C LYS A 189 22.53 -17.19 18.46
N TRP A 190 22.72 -16.14 17.68
CA TRP A 190 23.81 -16.03 16.73
C TRP A 190 24.59 -14.76 17.02
N LYS A 191 25.90 -14.83 16.83
CA LYS A 191 26.79 -13.69 16.93
C LYS A 191 27.83 -13.82 15.82
N VAL A 192 28.01 -12.77 15.04
CA VAL A 192 29.14 -12.66 14.10
C VAL A 192 30.01 -11.49 14.51
N ASP A 193 31.31 -11.77 14.55
CA ASP A 193 32.34 -10.76 14.72
C ASP A 193 32.60 -10.12 13.37
N ILE A 194 32.26 -8.84 13.27
CA ILE A 194 32.22 -8.11 12.01
C ILE A 194 33.62 -7.65 11.61
N ASP A 195 34.60 -7.62 12.52
CA ASP A 195 35.95 -7.12 12.24
C ASP A 195 36.62 -7.85 11.06
N ARG A 196 36.17 -9.06 10.73
CA ARG A 196 36.61 -9.82 9.55
C ARG A 196 35.89 -9.44 8.25
N ASP A 197 34.67 -8.96 8.34
CA ASP A 197 33.80 -8.58 7.21
C ASP A 197 33.83 -7.05 6.94
N VAL A 198 34.36 -6.25 7.88
CA VAL A 198 34.41 -4.77 7.85
C VAL A 198 35.02 -4.18 6.57
N MET A 199 35.98 -4.86 5.94
CA MET A 199 36.63 -4.37 4.71
C MET A 199 35.75 -4.47 3.46
N ASP A 200 34.72 -5.34 3.47
CA ASP A 200 33.91 -5.61 2.29
C ASP A 200 32.52 -4.96 2.34
N ILE A 201 32.09 -4.44 3.51
CA ILE A 201 30.76 -3.86 3.70
C ILE A 201 30.81 -2.32 3.83
N ALA A 202 30.64 -1.60 2.74
CA ALA A 202 30.68 -0.11 2.72
C ALA A 202 29.72 0.55 3.74
N ASP A 203 28.57 -0.08 4.00
CA ASP A 203 27.56 0.46 4.91
C ASP A 203 27.85 0.23 6.40
N LEU A 204 28.75 -0.68 6.79
CA LEU A 204 29.18 -0.78 8.20
C LEU A 204 29.80 0.51 8.72
N TYR A 205 30.27 1.36 7.81
CA TYR A 205 30.81 2.68 8.11
C TYR A 205 29.75 3.78 8.22
N SER A 206 28.48 3.50 7.89
CA SER A 206 27.35 4.40 8.13
C SER A 206 27.04 4.53 9.64
N ASP A 207 26.48 5.66 10.06
CA ASP A 207 26.20 5.92 11.48
C ASP A 207 25.31 4.85 12.15
N ALA A 208 24.46 4.18 11.37
CA ALA A 208 23.57 3.13 11.86
C ALA A 208 24.31 1.86 12.32
N TYR A 209 25.50 1.59 11.77
CA TYR A 209 26.27 0.38 12.04
C TYR A 209 27.66 0.64 12.64
N LYS A 210 28.22 1.83 12.45
CA LYS A 210 29.57 2.23 12.91
C LYS A 210 29.78 2.07 14.42
N LYS A 211 28.71 2.04 15.21
CA LYS A 211 28.75 1.87 16.67
C LYS A 211 28.52 0.42 17.13
N LEU A 212 28.19 -0.50 16.22
CA LEU A 212 27.94 -1.90 16.55
C LEU A 212 29.27 -2.64 16.63
N LYS A 213 29.54 -3.24 17.80
CA LYS A 213 30.75 -4.05 18.03
C LYS A 213 30.62 -5.48 17.51
N ASP A 214 29.40 -5.94 17.33
CA ASP A 214 29.05 -7.26 16.82
C ASP A 214 27.63 -7.22 16.25
N PHE A 215 27.30 -8.17 15.39
CA PHE A 215 25.91 -8.47 15.06
C PHE A 215 25.45 -9.66 15.87
N SER A 216 24.26 -9.56 16.45
CA SER A 216 23.67 -10.68 17.16
C SER A 216 22.19 -10.81 16.91
N PHE A 217 21.74 -12.04 16.64
CA PHE A 217 20.34 -12.41 16.80
C PHE A 217 20.20 -13.05 18.17
N ASP A 218 19.35 -12.48 19.01
CA ASP A 218 19.02 -13.00 20.34
C ASP A 218 17.51 -12.97 20.52
N PHE A 219 16.86 -14.09 20.22
CA PHE A 219 15.40 -14.18 20.25
C PHE A 219 14.90 -15.57 20.65
N HIS A 220 13.63 -15.66 21.06
CA HIS A 220 12.93 -16.93 21.21
C HIS A 220 11.59 -16.92 20.49
N PHE A 221 11.19 -18.11 20.06
CA PHE A 221 9.91 -18.34 19.40
C PHE A 221 8.80 -18.55 20.43
N ASN A 222 7.66 -17.90 20.19
CA ASN A 222 6.46 -18.01 21.01
C ASN A 222 5.45 -18.98 20.37
N LYS A 223 4.59 -19.58 21.20
CA LYS A 223 3.55 -20.52 20.74
C LYS A 223 2.50 -19.88 19.80
N ASN A 224 2.37 -18.57 19.82
CA ASN A 224 1.41 -17.80 19.02
C ASN A 224 2.01 -17.30 17.69
N ASN A 225 2.99 -18.02 17.12
CA ASN A 225 3.64 -17.67 15.84
C ASN A 225 4.26 -16.27 15.86
N SER A 226 4.82 -15.87 17.01
CA SER A 226 5.54 -14.62 17.18
C SER A 226 6.94 -14.85 17.74
N ILE A 227 7.74 -13.80 17.75
CA ILE A 227 9.08 -13.80 18.33
C ILE A 227 9.21 -12.69 19.35
N THR A 228 9.84 -13.02 20.46
CA THR A 228 10.38 -12.05 21.41
C THR A 228 11.87 -11.91 21.15
N ALA A 229 12.30 -10.74 20.68
CA ALA A 229 13.70 -10.45 20.45
C ALA A 229 14.26 -9.54 21.56
N LYS A 230 15.44 -9.88 22.10
CA LYS A 230 16.27 -8.96 22.87
C LYS A 230 17.11 -8.08 21.96
N ARG A 231 17.59 -8.69 20.87
CA ARG A 231 18.29 -8.00 19.78
C ARG A 231 17.99 -8.74 18.49
N PHE A 232 17.57 -8.00 17.47
CA PHE A 232 17.32 -8.54 16.14
C PHE A 232 18.02 -7.64 15.14
N PHE A 233 18.83 -8.22 14.28
CA PHE A 233 19.50 -7.44 13.25
C PHE A 233 18.66 -7.42 11.98
N LEU A 234 18.34 -6.24 11.45
CA LEU A 234 17.65 -6.14 10.17
C LEU A 234 18.70 -6.32 9.07
N ALA A 235 18.81 -7.55 8.57
CA ALA A 235 19.79 -7.90 7.54
C ALA A 235 19.58 -7.02 6.31
N PRO A 236 20.65 -6.45 5.75
CA PRO A 236 20.53 -5.39 4.76
C PRO A 236 20.01 -5.94 3.43
N ILE A 237 19.38 -5.07 2.65
CA ILE A 237 18.94 -5.36 1.27
C ILE A 237 19.86 -4.66 0.30
N ILE A 238 20.28 -5.38 -0.74
CA ILE A 238 20.98 -4.80 -1.87
C ILE A 238 19.92 -4.15 -2.77
N VAL A 239 20.14 -2.89 -3.10
CA VAL A 239 19.32 -2.16 -4.05
C VAL A 239 20.07 -2.12 -5.38
N ASP A 240 19.41 -2.52 -6.46
CA ASP A 240 20.01 -2.52 -7.81
C ASP A 240 20.68 -1.17 -8.11
N TYR A 241 21.89 -1.22 -8.66
CA TYR A 241 22.73 -0.06 -9.02
C TYR A 241 23.18 0.82 -7.84
N SER A 242 22.99 0.37 -6.60
CA SER A 242 23.45 1.05 -5.40
C SER A 242 24.49 0.21 -4.67
N SER A 243 25.64 0.81 -4.39
CA SER A 243 26.60 0.28 -3.40
C SER A 243 26.19 0.59 -1.95
N SER A 244 25.11 1.36 -1.75
CA SER A 244 24.52 1.63 -0.44
C SER A 244 23.25 0.80 -0.21
N PHE A 245 23.09 0.34 1.02
CA PHE A 245 21.99 -0.46 1.51
C PHE A 245 20.97 0.44 2.20
N ASP A 246 19.72 -0.01 2.26
CA ASP A 246 18.75 0.60 3.15
C ASP A 246 18.86 -0.08 4.51
N SER A 247 19.75 0.44 5.34
CA SER A 247 20.08 -0.12 6.63
C SER A 247 19.18 0.43 7.73
N ALA A 248 18.28 -0.39 8.27
CA ALA A 248 17.50 -0.01 9.45
C ALA A 248 18.30 -0.12 10.77
N GLY A 249 19.53 -0.64 10.74
CA GLY A 249 20.33 -0.80 11.96
C GLY A 249 19.93 -2.01 12.80
N ASP A 250 20.31 -1.98 14.07
CA ASP A 250 19.72 -2.85 15.08
C ASP A 250 18.22 -2.54 15.21
N TRP A 251 17.39 -3.57 15.18
CA TRP A 251 15.97 -3.45 15.51
C TRP A 251 15.79 -2.86 16.90
N LYS A 252 14.82 -1.96 17.02
CA LYS A 252 14.42 -1.37 18.30
C LYS A 252 12.91 -1.49 18.48
N GLN A 253 12.48 -1.85 19.68
CA GLN A 253 11.07 -2.08 19.97
C GLN A 253 10.22 -0.81 19.77
N GLU A 254 10.77 0.38 20.05
CA GLU A 254 10.09 1.66 19.83
C GLU A 254 9.80 1.98 18.35
N LEU A 255 10.40 1.24 17.42
CA LEU A 255 10.18 1.38 15.99
C LEU A 255 9.16 0.36 15.44
N MET A 256 8.54 -0.47 16.29
CA MET A 256 7.57 -1.48 15.86
C MET A 256 6.17 -0.92 15.68
N ALA A 257 5.53 -1.22 14.54
CA ALA A 257 4.14 -0.86 14.29
C ALA A 257 3.13 -1.81 14.94
N GLU A 258 3.57 -3.00 15.33
CA GLU A 258 2.75 -4.01 15.98
C GLU A 258 3.50 -4.61 17.18
N ASP A 259 2.78 -5.22 18.11
CA ASP A 259 3.35 -5.71 19.37
C ASP A 259 4.44 -6.78 19.21
N ASN A 260 4.50 -7.46 18.06
CA ASN A 260 5.39 -8.60 17.85
C ASN A 260 5.91 -8.72 16.41
N ILE A 261 7.08 -9.34 16.28
CA ILE A 261 7.55 -9.91 15.01
C ILE A 261 6.79 -11.21 14.76
N SER A 262 6.18 -11.36 13.59
CA SER A 262 5.48 -12.59 13.22
C SER A 262 6.44 -13.62 12.63
N CYS A 263 6.21 -14.90 12.91
CA CYS A 263 7.03 -15.99 12.41
C CYS A 263 6.19 -17.19 11.98
N TYR A 264 6.47 -17.73 10.80
CA TYR A 264 5.74 -18.85 10.23
C TYR A 264 6.69 -19.88 9.62
N THR A 265 6.35 -21.17 9.76
CA THR A 265 7.08 -22.29 9.15
C THR A 265 6.19 -23.08 8.21
N TYR A 266 6.73 -23.53 7.08
CA TYR A 266 6.02 -24.34 6.10
C TYR A 266 7.03 -25.16 5.28
N GLY A 267 6.91 -26.48 5.31
CA GLY A 267 7.94 -27.37 4.78
C GLY A 267 9.30 -27.09 5.43
N HIS A 268 10.33 -26.88 4.61
CA HIS A 268 11.68 -26.52 5.04
C HIS A 268 11.94 -25.01 5.07
N LYS A 269 10.87 -24.20 5.07
CA LYS A 269 10.96 -22.73 5.08
C LYS A 269 10.51 -22.13 6.41
N ILE A 270 11.17 -21.05 6.79
CA ILE A 270 10.78 -20.17 7.90
C ILE A 270 10.70 -18.73 7.39
N CYS A 271 9.67 -18.01 7.77
CA CYS A 271 9.41 -16.65 7.35
C CYS A 271 9.18 -15.74 8.55
N PHE A 272 9.83 -14.58 8.53
CA PHE A 272 9.71 -13.53 9.53
C PHE A 272 9.09 -12.30 8.90
N ARG A 273 8.13 -11.68 9.58
CA ARG A 273 7.57 -10.36 9.24
C ARG A 273 7.87 -9.41 10.39
N VAL A 274 8.57 -8.32 10.09
CA VAL A 274 8.89 -7.26 11.05
C VAL A 274 8.15 -6.00 10.65
N PRO A 275 6.99 -5.71 11.27
CA PRO A 275 6.23 -4.50 10.99
C PRO A 275 6.84 -3.28 11.71
N MET A 276 7.17 -2.23 10.97
CA MET A 276 7.85 -1.04 11.49
C MET A 276 6.92 0.18 11.43
N ILE A 277 7.08 1.13 12.36
CA ILE A 277 6.34 2.39 12.37
C ILE A 277 6.72 3.19 11.14
N ASP A 278 5.70 3.55 10.38
CA ASP A 278 5.79 4.59 9.37
C ASP A 278 5.66 5.96 10.03
N ASN A 279 6.74 6.73 10.04
CA ASN A 279 6.70 8.15 10.34
C ASN A 279 7.19 9.00 9.15
N ALA A 280 7.26 8.40 7.96
CA ALA A 280 7.58 9.11 6.74
C ALA A 280 6.37 9.91 6.27
N ASP A 281 6.53 11.23 6.26
CA ASP A 281 5.60 12.13 5.63
C ASP A 281 5.74 12.03 4.11
N PHE A 282 4.72 11.46 3.49
CA PHE A 282 4.64 11.28 2.03
C PHE A 282 4.66 12.60 1.24
N PHE A 283 4.29 13.73 1.85
CA PHE A 283 4.25 15.05 1.22
C PHE A 283 5.55 15.83 1.40
N THR A 284 6.19 15.73 2.56
CA THR A 284 7.44 16.46 2.83
C THR A 284 8.69 15.61 2.60
N GLY A 285 8.53 14.30 2.43
CA GLY A 285 9.63 13.34 2.34
C GLY A 285 10.44 13.21 3.64
N ARG A 286 9.93 13.75 4.76
CA ARG A 286 10.60 13.76 6.06
C ARG A 286 10.12 12.61 6.93
N GLY A 287 11.03 11.95 7.64
CA GLY A 287 10.74 10.85 8.54
C GLY A 287 11.58 9.61 8.21
N ASN A 288 11.54 8.61 9.08
CA ASN A 288 12.16 7.32 8.83
C ASN A 288 11.23 6.49 7.96
N VAL A 289 11.77 5.97 6.87
CA VAL A 289 11.01 5.20 5.91
C VAL A 289 11.12 3.72 6.24
N ALA A 290 10.39 3.26 7.25
CA ALA A 290 10.29 1.84 7.57
C ALA A 290 8.82 1.43 7.51
N HIS A 291 8.43 0.61 6.53
CA HIS A 291 7.06 0.06 6.51
C HIS A 291 7.06 -1.37 7.02
N GLU A 292 7.68 -2.33 6.32
CA GLU A 292 7.77 -3.70 6.82
C GLU A 292 8.97 -4.44 6.21
N TRP A 293 9.65 -5.25 7.01
CA TRP A 293 10.66 -6.20 6.53
C TRP A 293 10.11 -7.61 6.48
N TYR A 294 10.55 -8.36 5.46
CA TYR A 294 10.25 -9.77 5.30
C TYR A 294 11.53 -10.55 5.06
N TYR A 295 11.66 -11.67 5.77
CA TYR A 295 12.78 -12.58 5.59
C TYR A 295 12.22 -14.00 5.45
N GLU A 296 12.55 -14.68 4.37
CA GLU A 296 12.28 -16.11 4.20
C GLU A 296 13.61 -16.85 4.08
N TYR A 297 13.77 -17.94 4.84
CA TYR A 297 14.96 -18.79 4.79
C TYR A 297 14.57 -20.24 4.57
N THR A 298 15.45 -20.99 3.91
CA THR A 298 15.53 -22.43 4.13
C THR A 298 16.09 -22.68 5.53
N TYR A 299 15.39 -23.48 6.34
CA TYR A 299 15.83 -23.81 7.70
C TYR A 299 15.97 -25.30 7.96
N SER A 300 16.86 -25.63 8.89
CA SER A 300 16.97 -26.97 9.47
C SER A 300 17.36 -26.88 10.94
N VAL A 301 16.91 -27.84 11.74
CA VAL A 301 17.30 -27.97 13.14
C VAL A 301 18.01 -29.30 13.34
N LYS A 302 19.22 -29.26 13.91
CA LYS A 302 19.97 -30.46 14.26
C LYS A 302 20.87 -30.17 15.46
N ASP A 303 20.90 -31.06 16.45
CA ASP A 303 21.81 -30.99 17.60
C ASP A 303 21.84 -29.61 18.28
N ASN A 304 20.65 -29.04 18.55
CA ASN A 304 20.47 -27.70 19.13
C ASN A 304 21.07 -26.54 18.31
N LYS A 305 21.22 -26.74 17.01
CA LYS A 305 21.61 -25.73 16.03
C LYS A 305 20.47 -25.52 15.05
N LEU A 306 20.08 -24.26 14.88
CA LEU A 306 19.15 -23.81 13.85
C LEU A 306 19.99 -23.19 12.74
N VAL A 307 19.98 -23.80 11.56
CA VAL A 307 20.67 -23.25 10.39
C VAL A 307 19.64 -22.50 9.57
N LEU A 308 19.91 -21.23 9.27
CA LEU A 308 19.18 -20.41 8.31
C LEU A 308 20.06 -20.21 7.08
N SER A 309 19.50 -20.42 5.90
CA SER A 309 20.23 -20.40 4.63
C SER A 309 19.32 -19.96 3.50
N GLN A 310 19.93 -19.61 2.36
CA GLN A 310 19.21 -19.24 1.14
C GLN A 310 18.16 -18.14 1.39
N PRO A 311 18.57 -16.99 1.94
CA PRO A 311 17.64 -15.92 2.29
C PRO A 311 16.93 -15.35 1.06
N ARG A 312 15.67 -14.99 1.25
CA ARG A 312 14.94 -14.02 0.44
C ARG A 312 14.54 -12.89 1.36
N ILE A 313 14.94 -11.67 1.03
CA ILE A 313 14.80 -10.51 1.90
C ILE A 313 14.07 -9.43 1.13
N SER A 314 13.03 -8.86 1.74
CA SER A 314 12.31 -7.74 1.15
C SER A 314 12.04 -6.65 2.15
N LEU A 315 12.14 -5.42 1.68
CA LEU A 315 11.80 -4.21 2.39
C LEU A 315 10.73 -3.52 1.58
N TYR A 316 9.59 -3.37 2.22
CA TYR A 316 8.56 -2.48 1.75
C TYR A 316 8.77 -1.10 2.35
N VAL A 317 8.69 -0.11 1.48
CA VAL A 317 8.72 1.33 1.73
C VAL A 317 7.51 1.89 0.99
N MET A 318 6.76 2.83 1.55
CA MET A 318 5.46 3.32 1.04
C MET A 318 5.24 3.37 -0.50
N VAL A 319 6.27 3.72 -1.27
CA VAL A 319 6.24 3.79 -2.75
C VAL A 319 7.08 2.73 -3.46
N ASN A 320 7.94 2.02 -2.73
CA ASN A 320 8.94 1.11 -3.28
C ASN A 320 8.90 -0.24 -2.58
N LEU A 321 9.04 -1.31 -3.35
CA LEU A 321 9.29 -2.63 -2.83
C LEU A 321 10.64 -3.07 -3.34
N ARG A 322 11.57 -3.36 -2.42
CA ARG A 322 12.91 -3.82 -2.72
C ARG A 322 13.05 -5.25 -2.25
N SER A 323 13.60 -6.11 -3.10
CA SER A 323 13.74 -7.53 -2.83
C SER A 323 15.13 -7.99 -3.28
N THR A 324 15.77 -8.80 -2.44
CA THR A 324 16.99 -9.54 -2.80
C THR A 324 16.71 -11.03 -2.61
N ASP A 325 17.00 -11.83 -3.62
CA ASP A 325 16.77 -13.28 -3.62
C ASP A 325 18.11 -14.00 -3.75
N TYR A 326 18.33 -15.06 -2.98
CA TYR A 326 19.53 -15.89 -3.02
C TYR A 326 19.98 -16.28 -4.44
N TRP A 327 19.03 -16.45 -5.37
CA TRP A 327 19.31 -16.90 -6.73
C TRP A 327 19.67 -15.78 -7.71
N SER A 328 19.50 -14.50 -7.33
CA SER A 328 19.87 -13.38 -8.19
C SER A 328 21.38 -13.24 -8.30
N ASP A 329 21.85 -12.68 -9.42
CA ASP A 329 23.27 -12.50 -9.64
C ASP A 329 23.83 -11.44 -8.69
N GLU A 330 23.06 -10.38 -8.42
CA GLU A 330 23.37 -9.37 -7.41
C GLU A 330 23.58 -10.00 -6.03
N PHE A 331 22.75 -10.96 -5.63
CA PHE A 331 22.93 -11.65 -4.35
C PHE A 331 24.21 -12.50 -4.34
N LYS A 332 24.44 -13.26 -5.40
CA LYS A 332 25.62 -14.16 -5.47
C LYS A 332 26.93 -13.38 -5.37
N PHE A 333 27.03 -12.26 -6.07
CA PHE A 333 28.27 -11.50 -6.21
C PHE A 333 28.46 -10.37 -5.19
N ALA A 334 27.38 -9.80 -4.66
CA ALA A 334 27.47 -8.61 -3.80
C ALA A 334 26.91 -8.82 -2.39
N TYR A 335 26.27 -9.95 -2.07
CA TYR A 335 25.79 -10.23 -0.72
C TYR A 335 26.89 -10.80 0.17
N TYR A 336 26.88 -10.45 1.45
CA TYR A 336 27.92 -10.83 2.41
C TYR A 336 27.81 -12.28 2.85
N GLU A 337 28.94 -12.99 2.83
CA GLU A 337 29.00 -14.43 3.14
C GLU A 337 28.38 -14.78 4.50
N GLY A 338 28.67 -13.99 5.54
CA GLY A 338 28.10 -14.19 6.89
C GLY A 338 26.57 -14.14 6.95
N PHE A 339 25.92 -13.52 5.97
CA PHE A 339 24.46 -13.41 5.87
C PHE A 339 23.84 -14.32 4.81
N LYS A 340 24.64 -15.02 3.97
CA LYS A 340 24.14 -16.04 3.04
C LYS A 340 23.67 -17.30 3.75
N SER A 341 24.32 -17.65 4.86
CA SER A 341 23.88 -18.69 5.79
C SER A 341 24.51 -18.52 7.15
N PHE A 342 23.72 -18.72 8.21
CA PHE A 342 24.19 -18.62 9.59
C PHE A 342 23.55 -19.68 10.48
N THR A 343 24.24 -20.01 11.56
CA THR A 343 23.81 -21.02 12.53
C THR A 343 23.55 -20.37 13.89
N LEU A 344 22.30 -20.42 14.35
CA LEU A 344 21.92 -20.05 15.70
C LEU A 344 22.09 -21.25 16.63
N THR A 345 22.64 -21.02 17.81
CA THR A 345 22.81 -22.04 18.85
C THR A 345 21.75 -21.85 19.93
N ALA A 346 21.11 -22.94 20.36
CA ALA A 346 20.13 -22.90 21.42
C ALA A 346 20.80 -22.68 22.79
N GLN A 347 20.18 -21.86 23.62
CA GLN A 347 20.48 -21.68 25.03
C GLN A 347 19.22 -21.93 25.86
N PRO A 348 19.37 -22.29 27.15
CA PRO A 348 18.26 -22.26 28.10
C PRO A 348 17.60 -20.87 28.10
N LEU A 349 16.27 -20.85 28.16
CA LEU A 349 15.45 -19.63 28.23
C LEU A 349 15.66 -18.85 29.52
#